data_AF-A0A1Q8BC67-F1
#
_entry.id   AF-A0A1Q8BC67-F1
#
_cell.length_a   1.000
_cell.length_b   1.000
_cell.length_c   1.000
_cell.angle_alpha   90.00
_cell.angle_beta   90.00
_cell.angle_gamma   90.00
#
_symmetry.space_group_name_H-M   'P 1'
#
loop_
_entity.id
_entity.type
_entity.pdbx_description
1 polymer ?
#
loop_
_entity_poly.entity_id
_entity_poly.type
_entity_poly.pdbx_seq_one_letter_code
_entity_poly.pdbx_strand_id
1 'polypeptide(L)'
;MVSSIRFLISVLCFASFSSVCIAQDLSKYRDFQFGMTLDSVAKQIQMKTTEAKTTHERPAVIQTLEWNQVGYSAPGAKTTSVRSIRFDFYNGELWKMVVTYNPAETNGLTANDIMEAISEAYGTATTPGDSVSVSNSSTYEDQEKVLARWDDAQYSYNLYRSSYGNTFGLVAFSKMLDLMARNASLEADRLDKLEAPARELARQKKQADEARAAQEAARSINKPKFHP
;
A
#
# COMPACT_ATOMS: atom_id res chain seq x y z
N MET A 1 72.35 -17.65 -46.01
CA MET A 1 71.19 -17.09 -46.73
C MET A 1 69.93 -17.71 -46.11
N VAL A 2 69.12 -16.87 -45.43
CA VAL A 2 67.73 -17.08 -44.91
C VAL A 2 67.55 -18.20 -43.84
N SER A 3 67.41 -17.97 -42.53
CA SER A 3 66.59 -17.08 -41.67
C SER A 3 65.12 -17.51 -41.47
N SER A 4 64.71 -17.56 -40.18
CA SER A 4 63.36 -17.22 -39.68
C SER A 4 62.22 -18.26 -39.83
N ILE A 5 61.24 -18.46 -38.94
CA ILE A 5 60.65 -17.66 -37.83
C ILE A 5 60.15 -18.60 -36.71
N ARG A 6 60.32 -18.16 -35.44
CA ARG A 6 59.62 -18.71 -34.25
C ARG A 6 58.26 -18.01 -34.12
N PHE A 7 57.15 -18.74 -34.03
CA PHE A 7 55.85 -18.17 -33.63
C PHE A 7 55.56 -18.50 -32.16
N LEU A 8 55.65 -17.48 -31.32
CA LEU A 8 55.22 -17.47 -29.93
C LEU A 8 53.81 -16.86 -29.92
N ILE A 9 52.78 -17.68 -29.69
CA ILE A 9 51.40 -17.20 -29.54
C ILE A 9 51.20 -16.85 -28.08
N SER A 10 51.25 -15.55 -27.77
CA SER A 10 50.85 -15.02 -26.47
C SER A 10 49.35 -14.79 -26.46
N VAL A 11 48.59 -15.68 -25.82
CA VAL A 11 47.15 -15.48 -25.55
C VAL A 11 47.03 -14.59 -24.32
N LEU A 12 46.65 -13.33 -24.54
CA LEU A 12 46.32 -12.38 -23.48
C LEU A 12 44.86 -12.57 -23.08
N CYS A 13 44.61 -13.35 -22.02
CA CYS A 13 43.28 -13.46 -21.42
C CYS A 13 42.98 -12.19 -20.60
N PHE A 14 42.27 -11.23 -21.21
CA PHE A 14 41.57 -10.19 -20.46
C PHE A 14 40.39 -10.82 -19.71
N ALA A 15 40.56 -11.06 -18.41
CA ALA A 15 39.44 -11.38 -17.54
C ALA A 15 38.62 -10.10 -17.33
N SER A 16 37.56 -9.95 -18.13
CA SER A 16 36.51 -8.98 -17.86
C SER A 16 35.80 -9.39 -16.58
N PHE A 17 36.15 -8.77 -15.46
CA PHE A 17 35.30 -8.76 -14.26
C PHE A 17 34.05 -7.94 -14.62
N SER A 18 33.06 -8.59 -15.23
CA SER A 18 31.70 -8.11 -15.15
C SER A 18 31.31 -8.22 -13.69
N SER A 19 31.27 -7.08 -12.98
CA SER A 19 30.50 -6.99 -11.74
C SER A 19 29.14 -7.58 -12.04
N VAL A 20 28.83 -8.69 -11.40
CA VAL A 20 27.46 -9.20 -11.37
C VAL A 20 26.67 -8.10 -10.69
N CYS A 21 25.96 -7.29 -11.48
CA CYS A 21 24.91 -6.45 -10.94
C CYS A 21 23.95 -7.39 -10.22
N ILE A 22 23.97 -7.38 -8.89
CA ILE A 22 22.88 -7.94 -8.11
C ILE A 22 21.64 -7.23 -8.65
N ALA A 23 20.74 -7.97 -9.30
CA ALA A 23 19.45 -7.44 -9.67
C ALA A 23 18.77 -6.99 -8.37
N GLN A 24 18.59 -5.68 -8.23
CA GLN A 24 17.89 -5.08 -7.11
C GLN A 24 16.43 -5.53 -7.20
N ASP A 25 16.00 -6.33 -6.23
CA ASP A 25 14.67 -6.93 -6.26
C ASP A 25 13.64 -5.97 -5.67
N LEU A 26 13.12 -5.08 -6.52
CA LEU A 26 12.04 -4.15 -6.17
C LEU A 26 10.69 -4.87 -5.98
N SER A 27 10.59 -6.18 -6.27
CA SER A 27 9.31 -6.89 -6.08
C SER A 27 8.91 -7.08 -4.62
N LYS A 28 9.81 -6.81 -3.67
CA LYS A 28 9.58 -7.02 -2.24
C LYS A 28 10.12 -5.92 -1.35
N TYR A 29 9.43 -5.70 -0.23
CA TYR A 29 9.88 -4.91 0.90
C TYR A 29 10.07 -5.81 2.12
N ARG A 30 11.32 -5.96 2.57
CA ARG A 30 11.69 -6.93 3.63
C ARG A 30 11.18 -8.33 3.24
N ASP A 31 10.25 -8.88 4.01
CA ASP A 31 9.67 -10.21 3.82
C ASP A 31 8.31 -10.17 3.09
N PHE A 32 7.88 -9.01 2.57
CA PHE A 32 6.59 -8.84 1.88
C PHE A 32 6.81 -8.62 0.38
N GLN A 33 6.19 -9.45 -0.45
CA GLN A 33 6.26 -9.36 -1.91
C GLN A 33 4.94 -8.84 -2.49
N PHE A 34 5.01 -8.01 -3.53
CA PHE A 34 3.81 -7.66 -4.31
C PHE A 34 3.17 -8.92 -4.91
N GLY A 35 1.83 -8.95 -4.93
CA GLY A 35 1.05 -10.12 -5.33
C GLY A 35 0.78 -11.11 -4.19
N MET A 36 1.37 -10.95 -3.01
CA MET A 36 0.99 -11.77 -1.85
C MET A 36 -0.49 -11.63 -1.53
N THR A 37 -1.13 -12.73 -1.11
CA THR A 37 -2.54 -12.71 -0.72
C THR A 37 -2.74 -12.04 0.64
N LEU A 38 -3.93 -11.47 0.86
CA LEU A 38 -4.35 -10.94 2.17
C LEU A 38 -4.11 -11.95 3.29
N ASP A 39 -4.48 -13.22 3.09
CA ASP A 39 -4.28 -14.29 4.05
C ASP A 39 -2.81 -14.52 4.40
N SER A 40 -1.94 -14.46 3.39
CA SER A 40 -0.49 -14.66 3.57
C SER A 40 0.13 -13.50 4.36
N VAL A 41 -0.23 -12.26 4.01
CA VAL A 41 0.24 -11.07 4.73
C VAL A 41 -0.27 -11.08 6.17
N ALA A 42 -1.57 -11.28 6.38
CA ALA A 42 -2.19 -11.31 7.71
C ALA A 42 -1.54 -12.36 8.62
N LYS A 43 -1.31 -13.58 8.11
CA LYS A 43 -0.62 -14.64 8.84
C LYS A 43 0.80 -14.23 9.26
N GLN A 44 1.55 -13.57 8.37
CA GLN A 44 2.94 -13.18 8.61
C GLN A 44 3.07 -12.10 9.69
N ILE A 45 2.13 -11.15 9.75
CA ILE A 45 2.07 -10.12 10.79
C ILE A 45 1.24 -10.53 12.02
N GLN A 46 0.80 -11.80 12.07
CA GLN A 46 0.00 -12.38 13.17
C GLN A 46 -1.34 -11.67 13.41
N MET A 47 -1.97 -11.16 12.35
CA MET A 47 -3.31 -10.56 12.36
C MET A 47 -4.33 -11.48 11.69
N LYS A 48 -5.62 -11.20 11.90
CA LYS A 48 -6.72 -11.88 11.21
C LYS A 48 -7.10 -11.14 9.94
N THR A 49 -7.52 -11.88 8.92
CA THR A 49 -8.01 -11.32 7.65
C THR A 49 -9.26 -10.46 7.84
N THR A 50 -10.07 -10.75 8.86
CA THR A 50 -11.24 -9.96 9.26
C THR A 50 -10.89 -8.57 9.79
N GLU A 51 -9.63 -8.29 10.11
CA GLU A 51 -9.16 -6.96 10.50
C GLU A 51 -8.90 -6.06 9.29
N ALA A 52 -8.90 -6.61 8.08
CA ALA A 52 -8.81 -5.82 6.87
C ALA A 52 -10.11 -5.03 6.65
N LYS A 53 -9.97 -3.73 6.41
CA LYS A 53 -11.08 -2.85 6.07
C LYS A 53 -11.32 -2.90 4.56
N THR A 54 -12.54 -3.24 4.15
CA THR A 54 -12.98 -3.11 2.77
C THR A 54 -13.33 -1.66 2.48
N THR A 55 -12.65 -1.07 1.49
CA THR A 55 -12.89 0.30 1.02
C THR A 55 -13.89 0.30 -0.14
N HIS A 56 -13.77 -0.67 -1.05
CA HIS A 56 -14.72 -0.87 -2.15
C HIS A 56 -14.96 -2.37 -2.37
N GLU A 57 -16.20 -2.75 -2.68
CA GLU A 57 -16.57 -4.13 -3.06
C GLU A 57 -16.81 -4.30 -4.56
N ARG A 58 -16.92 -3.18 -5.30
CA ARG A 58 -17.27 -3.15 -6.71
C ARG A 58 -16.62 -1.93 -7.38
N PRO A 59 -16.18 -2.04 -8.64
CA PRO A 59 -16.21 -3.23 -9.49
C PRO A 59 -15.18 -4.30 -9.09
N ALA A 60 -14.23 -3.96 -8.21
CA ALA A 60 -13.24 -4.86 -7.66
C ALA A 60 -13.19 -4.70 -6.13
N VAL A 61 -12.68 -5.72 -5.45
CA VAL A 61 -12.51 -5.67 -3.99
C VAL A 61 -11.21 -4.94 -3.67
N ILE A 62 -11.32 -3.81 -2.98
CA ILE A 62 -10.18 -3.04 -2.49
C ILE A 62 -10.19 -3.07 -0.97
N GLN A 63 -9.11 -3.57 -0.38
CA GLN A 63 -8.99 -3.75 1.05
C GLN A 63 -7.69 -3.15 1.58
N THR A 64 -7.72 -2.77 2.85
CA THR A 64 -6.56 -2.23 3.55
C THR A 64 -6.40 -2.97 4.88
N LEU A 65 -5.18 -3.43 5.16
CA LEU A 65 -4.79 -4.01 6.44
C LEU A 65 -3.68 -3.14 7.05
N GLU A 66 -3.85 -2.70 8.29
CA GLU A 66 -2.89 -1.81 8.94
C GLU A 66 -2.20 -2.51 10.09
N TRP A 67 -0.88 -2.65 9.97
CA TRP A 67 -0.02 -3.16 11.02
C TRP A 67 0.69 -2.02 11.73
N ASN A 68 0.61 -2.00 13.05
CA ASN A 68 1.27 -1.02 13.90
C ASN A 68 2.10 -1.74 14.97
N GLN A 69 3.32 -1.28 15.24
CA GLN A 69 4.16 -1.79 16.34
C GLN A 69 3.63 -1.47 17.74
N VAL A 70 2.44 -0.88 17.86
CA VAL A 70 1.87 -0.46 19.13
C VAL A 70 1.26 -1.67 19.84
N GLY A 71 2.12 -2.47 20.47
CA GLY A 71 1.71 -3.57 21.33
C GLY A 71 2.82 -4.61 21.44
N TYR A 72 3.40 -4.76 22.63
CA TYR A 72 4.49 -5.67 22.98
C TYR A 72 5.91 -5.21 22.60
N SER A 73 6.40 -4.19 23.31
CA SER A 73 7.79 -4.21 23.73
C SER A 73 7.99 -5.37 24.71
N ALA A 74 8.11 -6.60 24.19
CA ALA A 74 8.63 -7.69 24.99
C ALA A 74 10.02 -7.27 25.50
N PRO A 75 10.38 -7.54 26.78
CA PRO A 75 11.73 -7.27 27.26
C PRO A 75 12.75 -7.96 26.34
N GLY A 76 13.59 -7.18 25.65
CA GLY A 76 14.56 -7.69 24.67
C GLY A 76 14.12 -7.68 23.20
N ALA A 77 12.93 -7.17 22.87
CA ALA A 77 12.55 -6.92 21.48
C ALA A 77 13.51 -5.88 20.86
N LYS A 78 14.21 -6.25 19.79
CA LYS A 78 15.05 -5.32 19.03
C LYS A 78 14.17 -4.18 18.52
N THR A 79 14.57 -2.94 18.79
CA THR A 79 13.93 -1.79 18.17
C THR A 79 14.04 -1.93 16.65
N THR A 80 12.94 -1.68 15.94
CA THR A 80 12.96 -1.72 14.48
C THR A 80 12.69 -0.33 13.96
N SER A 81 13.36 0.05 12.87
CA SER A 81 13.17 1.34 12.22
C SER A 81 11.76 1.55 11.70
N VAL A 82 10.96 0.49 11.49
CA VAL A 82 9.58 0.57 10.98
C VAL A 82 8.60 0.66 12.14
N ARG A 83 7.81 1.73 12.22
CA ARG A 83 6.75 1.90 13.23
C ARG A 83 5.42 1.28 12.81
N SER A 84 5.08 1.42 11.53
CA SER A 84 3.84 0.87 10.97
C SER A 84 3.95 0.61 9.49
N ILE A 85 3.11 -0.31 9.00
CA ILE A 85 2.95 -0.60 7.58
C ILE A 85 1.45 -0.72 7.30
N ARG A 86 0.98 0.04 6.33
CA ARG A 86 -0.33 -0.16 5.72
C ARG A 86 -0.17 -1.00 4.45
N PHE A 87 -0.92 -2.08 4.35
CA PHE A 87 -0.96 -2.98 3.20
C PHE A 87 -2.28 -2.77 2.47
N ASP A 88 -2.20 -2.53 1.16
CA ASP A 88 -3.35 -2.28 0.33
C ASP A 88 -3.47 -3.36 -0.75
N PHE A 89 -4.69 -3.89 -0.90
CA PHE A 89 -5.01 -5.08 -1.68
C PHE A 89 -6.01 -4.76 -2.79
N TYR A 90 -5.82 -5.41 -3.94
CA TYR A 90 -6.70 -5.35 -5.10
C TYR A 90 -7.07 -6.80 -5.45
N ASN A 91 -8.35 -7.14 -5.35
CA ASN A 91 -8.85 -8.52 -5.47
C ASN A 91 -8.08 -9.52 -4.59
N GLY A 92 -7.68 -9.09 -3.40
CA GLY A 92 -6.94 -9.90 -2.43
C GLY A 92 -5.42 -9.95 -2.64
N GLU A 93 -4.87 -9.32 -3.68
CA GLU A 93 -3.42 -9.27 -3.96
C GLU A 93 -2.80 -7.96 -3.47
N LEU A 94 -1.66 -8.06 -2.78
CA LEU A 94 -0.91 -6.91 -2.26
C LEU A 94 -0.34 -6.08 -3.43
N TRP A 95 -0.75 -4.82 -3.53
CA TRP A 95 -0.28 -3.93 -4.60
C TRP A 95 0.44 -2.69 -4.09
N LYS A 96 0.18 -2.25 -2.85
CA LYS A 96 0.83 -1.08 -2.25
C LYS A 96 1.10 -1.28 -0.78
N MET A 97 2.25 -0.78 -0.35
CA MET A 97 2.69 -0.70 1.03
C MET A 97 3.02 0.76 1.35
N VAL A 98 2.50 1.25 2.47
CA VAL A 98 2.88 2.54 3.03
C VAL A 98 3.56 2.30 4.37
N VAL A 99 4.86 2.51 4.39
CA VAL A 99 5.71 2.30 5.56
C VAL A 99 5.90 3.63 6.27
N THR A 100 5.65 3.67 7.57
CA THR A 100 6.04 4.80 8.43
C THR A 100 7.20 4.37 9.31
N TYR A 101 8.31 5.12 9.23
CA TYR A 101 9.47 4.86 10.09
C TYR A 101 9.26 5.42 11.51
N ASN A 102 9.91 4.79 12.48
CA ASN A 102 9.86 5.16 13.88
C ASN A 102 10.70 6.43 14.10
N PRO A 103 10.07 7.55 14.53
CA PRO A 103 10.78 8.81 14.70
C PRO A 103 11.93 8.74 15.71
N ALA A 104 11.82 7.88 16.72
CA ALA A 104 12.87 7.67 17.71
C ALA A 104 14.13 7.02 17.09
N GLU A 105 13.93 6.11 16.14
CA GLU A 105 15.02 5.39 15.45
C GLU A 105 15.58 6.18 14.26
N THR A 106 14.82 7.15 13.72
CA THR A 106 15.29 8.03 12.64
C THR A 106 15.73 9.41 13.15
N ASN A 107 15.79 9.62 14.46
CA ASN A 107 16.18 10.91 15.02
C ASN A 107 17.64 11.23 14.68
N GLY A 108 17.90 12.44 14.19
CA GLY A 108 19.23 12.87 13.75
C GLY A 108 19.61 12.42 12.33
N LEU A 109 18.85 11.53 11.70
CA LEU A 109 19.09 11.12 10.31
C LEU A 109 18.57 12.19 9.34
N THR A 110 19.38 12.50 8.34
CA THR A 110 19.01 13.36 7.22
C THR A 110 18.30 12.55 6.13
N ALA A 111 17.67 13.25 5.18
CA ALA A 111 17.09 12.59 4.01
C ALA A 111 18.13 11.80 3.20
N ASN A 112 19.38 12.30 3.16
CA ASN A 112 20.48 11.62 2.46
C ASN A 112 20.88 10.33 3.16
N ASP A 113 20.94 10.31 4.50
CA ASP A 113 21.28 9.09 5.25
C ASP A 113 20.23 7.99 5.02
N ILE A 114 18.94 8.34 5.02
CA ILE A 114 17.85 7.39 4.73
C ILE A 114 17.90 6.93 3.27
N MET A 115 18.16 7.84 2.34
CA MET A 115 18.30 7.51 0.92
C MET A 115 19.47 6.56 0.68
N GLU A 116 20.62 6.80 1.30
CA GLU A 116 21.80 5.93 1.20
C GLU A 116 21.47 4.53 1.74
N ALA A 117 20.88 4.43 2.93
CA ALA A 117 20.50 3.15 3.54
C ALA A 117 19.49 2.35 2.68
N ILE A 118 18.50 3.01 2.07
CA ILE A 118 17.56 2.34 1.16
C ILE A 118 18.24 1.96 -0.16
N SER A 119 19.21 2.77 -0.62
CA SER A 119 19.97 2.51 -1.84
C SER A 119 20.89 1.29 -1.74
N GLU A 120 21.30 0.90 -0.53
CA GLU A 120 22.00 -0.38 -0.32
C GLU A 120 21.14 -1.58 -0.71
N ALA A 121 19.82 -1.49 -0.54
CA ALA A 121 18.88 -2.57 -0.84
C ALA A 121 18.36 -2.52 -2.28
N TYR A 122 18.06 -1.33 -2.79
CA TYR A 122 17.32 -1.14 -4.05
C TYR A 122 18.10 -0.36 -5.11
N GLY A 123 19.35 0.01 -4.83
CA GLY A 123 20.23 0.68 -5.77
C GLY A 123 20.17 2.18 -5.82
N THR A 124 20.64 2.73 -6.93
CA THR A 124 20.74 4.18 -7.09
C THR A 124 19.35 4.81 -7.20
N ALA A 125 19.06 5.72 -6.28
CA ALA A 125 17.83 6.51 -6.32
C ALA A 125 17.88 7.59 -7.40
N THR A 126 16.69 7.97 -7.89
CA THR A 126 16.44 9.18 -8.66
C THR A 126 15.71 10.22 -7.80
N THR A 127 15.79 11.50 -8.18
CA THR A 127 15.11 12.60 -7.47
C THR A 127 14.13 13.31 -8.42
N PRO A 128 12.91 12.77 -8.61
CA PRO A 128 11.98 13.23 -9.65
C PRO A 128 11.35 14.60 -9.39
N GLY A 129 11.33 15.08 -8.13
CA GLY A 129 10.74 16.37 -7.75
C GLY A 129 9.21 16.43 -7.79
N ASP A 130 8.56 15.27 -7.97
CA ASP A 130 7.10 15.11 -7.98
C ASP A 130 6.55 14.71 -6.58
N SER A 131 5.26 14.42 -6.52
CA SER A 131 4.57 13.95 -5.32
C SER A 131 4.03 12.53 -5.52
N VAL A 132 3.88 11.79 -4.42
CA VAL A 132 3.30 10.45 -4.39
C VAL A 132 2.04 10.43 -3.53
N SER A 133 1.01 9.72 -4.00
CA SER A 133 -0.21 9.52 -3.22
C SER A 133 0.01 8.49 -2.12
N VAL A 134 -0.15 8.92 -0.88
CA VAL A 134 -0.02 8.10 0.33
C VAL A 134 -1.36 7.55 0.79
N SER A 135 -2.48 8.23 0.53
CA SER A 135 -3.83 7.69 0.78
C SER A 135 -4.35 6.82 -0.37
N ASN A 136 -5.40 6.06 -0.10
CA ASN A 136 -6.23 5.40 -1.14
C ASN A 136 -7.62 6.04 -1.23
N SER A 137 -7.84 7.14 -0.51
CA SER A 137 -9.11 7.87 -0.55
C SER A 137 -9.13 8.73 -1.80
N SER A 138 -10.14 8.54 -2.65
CA SER A 138 -10.45 9.45 -3.76
C SER A 138 -10.98 10.80 -3.27
N THR A 139 -11.47 10.87 -2.03
CA THR A 139 -12.06 12.08 -1.45
C THR A 139 -10.99 13.03 -0.88
N TYR A 140 -9.84 12.48 -0.47
CA TYR A 140 -8.72 13.24 0.06
C TYR A 140 -7.42 12.64 -0.46
N GLU A 141 -6.87 13.27 -1.51
CA GLU A 141 -5.55 12.93 -2.01
C GLU A 141 -4.50 13.42 -1.02
N ASP A 142 -4.02 12.51 -0.19
CA ASP A 142 -2.87 12.77 0.65
C ASP A 142 -1.63 12.58 -0.21
N GLN A 143 -1.09 13.68 -0.72
CA GLN A 143 0.09 13.71 -1.56
C GLN A 143 1.30 14.19 -0.76
N GLU A 144 2.37 13.41 -0.81
CA GLU A 144 3.62 13.77 -0.14
C GLU A 144 4.72 13.96 -1.17
N LYS A 145 5.57 14.98 -0.96
CA LYS A 145 6.69 15.27 -1.86
C LYS A 145 7.70 14.13 -1.86
N VAL A 146 8.07 13.65 -3.04
CA VAL A 146 9.07 12.59 -3.20
C VAL A 146 10.46 13.17 -3.01
N LEU A 147 11.20 12.61 -2.05
CA LEU A 147 12.60 12.93 -1.77
C LEU A 147 13.53 12.08 -2.64
N ALA A 148 13.20 10.80 -2.80
CA ALA A 148 13.98 9.84 -3.58
C ALA A 148 13.07 8.74 -4.13
N ARG A 149 13.40 8.21 -5.31
CA ARG A 149 12.66 7.14 -5.99
C ARG A 149 13.59 6.03 -6.47
N TRP A 150 13.20 4.79 -6.19
CA TRP A 150 13.76 3.59 -6.82
C TRP A 150 12.66 2.94 -7.64
N ASP A 151 12.86 2.75 -8.93
CA ASP A 151 11.83 2.19 -9.79
C ASP A 151 12.40 1.36 -10.93
N ASP A 152 11.58 0.45 -11.41
CA ASP A 152 11.81 -0.33 -12.62
C ASP A 152 10.54 -0.34 -13.48
N ALA A 153 10.43 -1.25 -14.44
CA ALA A 153 9.25 -1.35 -15.30
C ALA A 153 7.95 -1.72 -14.53
N GLN A 154 8.05 -2.37 -13.37
CA GLN A 154 6.94 -3.00 -12.66
C GLN A 154 6.63 -2.36 -11.30
N TYR A 155 7.63 -1.79 -10.63
CA TYR A 155 7.55 -1.38 -9.23
C TYR A 155 8.12 0.03 -9.02
N SER A 156 7.69 0.68 -7.94
CA SER A 156 8.23 1.97 -7.52
C SER A 156 8.23 2.10 -6.00
N TYR A 157 9.34 2.57 -5.45
CA TYR A 157 9.53 2.95 -4.05
C TYR A 157 9.80 4.43 -3.99
N ASN A 158 9.06 5.15 -3.16
CA ASN A 158 9.08 6.59 -3.05
C ASN A 158 9.30 6.96 -1.59
N LEU A 159 10.51 7.46 -1.28
CA LEU A 159 10.82 8.03 0.02
C LEU A 159 10.20 9.42 0.08
N TYR A 160 9.50 9.71 1.16
CA TYR A 160 8.95 11.02 1.45
C TYR A 160 9.17 11.37 2.92
N ARG A 161 8.93 12.62 3.26
CA ARG A 161 8.85 13.08 4.64
C ARG A 161 7.48 13.68 4.86
N SER A 162 6.75 13.13 5.82
CA SER A 162 5.35 13.51 6.03
C SER A 162 5.24 14.97 6.45
N SER A 163 4.35 15.68 5.75
CA SER A 163 3.98 17.06 6.05
C SER A 163 3.32 17.23 7.43
N TYR A 164 2.69 16.18 7.97
CA TYR A 164 1.92 16.23 9.22
C TYR A 164 2.72 15.89 10.49
N GLY A 165 3.83 15.17 10.36
CA GLY A 165 4.55 14.59 11.51
C GLY A 165 6.07 14.71 11.46
N ASN A 166 6.63 15.29 10.41
CA ASN A 166 8.08 15.38 10.17
C ASN A 166 8.79 14.01 10.17
N THR A 167 8.03 12.93 9.96
CA THR A 167 8.47 11.53 9.98
C THR A 167 8.83 11.09 8.56
N PHE A 168 9.83 10.21 8.43
CA PHE A 168 10.10 9.58 7.15
C PHE A 168 9.09 8.47 6.87
N GLY A 169 8.68 8.36 5.60
CA GLY A 169 7.85 7.28 5.12
C GLY A 169 8.30 6.78 3.75
N LEU A 170 7.92 5.56 3.42
CA LEU A 170 8.23 4.94 2.14
C LEU A 170 6.94 4.37 1.55
N VAL A 171 6.56 4.83 0.35
CA VAL A 171 5.46 4.23 -0.42
C VAL A 171 6.07 3.30 -1.46
N ALA A 172 5.70 2.03 -1.42
CA ALA A 172 6.11 1.02 -2.38
C ALA A 172 4.87 0.46 -3.09
N PHE A 173 4.87 0.35 -4.42
CA PHE A 173 3.73 -0.23 -5.15
C PHE A 173 4.11 -0.92 -6.46
N SER A 174 3.26 -1.85 -6.89
CA SER A 174 3.22 -2.37 -8.26
C SER A 174 2.50 -1.40 -9.18
N LYS A 175 3.16 -0.94 -10.25
CA LYS A 175 2.64 0.06 -11.19
C LYS A 175 1.37 -0.42 -11.90
N MET A 176 1.32 -1.69 -12.31
CA MET A 176 0.14 -2.26 -12.99
C MET A 176 -1.06 -2.37 -12.05
N LEU A 177 -0.85 -2.93 -10.86
CA LEU A 177 -1.94 -3.11 -9.89
C LEU A 177 -2.40 -1.77 -9.30
N ASP A 178 -1.51 -0.79 -9.11
CA ASP A 178 -1.88 0.59 -8.73
C ASP A 178 -2.83 1.21 -9.75
N LEU A 179 -2.53 1.08 -11.05
CA LEU A 179 -3.42 1.57 -12.11
C LEU A 179 -4.80 0.88 -12.07
N MET A 180 -4.82 -0.43 -11.89
CA MET A 180 -6.08 -1.21 -11.79
C MET A 180 -6.90 -0.81 -10.55
N ALA A 181 -6.25 -0.66 -9.40
CA ALA A 181 -6.89 -0.25 -8.14
C ALA A 181 -7.47 1.16 -8.25
N ARG A 182 -6.73 2.12 -8.80
CA ARG A 182 -7.22 3.50 -9.03
C ARG A 182 -8.43 3.53 -9.96
N ASN A 183 -8.36 2.81 -11.07
CA ASN A 183 -9.50 2.75 -12.01
C ASN A 183 -10.74 2.13 -11.35
N ALA A 184 -10.56 1.08 -10.55
CA ALA A 184 -11.66 0.47 -9.81
C ALA A 184 -12.25 1.43 -8.75
N SER A 185 -11.42 2.16 -7.99
CA SER A 185 -11.90 3.17 -7.04
C SER A 185 -12.69 4.29 -7.74
N LEU A 186 -12.20 4.82 -8.86
CA LEU A 186 -12.91 5.85 -9.62
C LEU A 186 -14.27 5.36 -10.12
N GLU A 187 -14.33 4.11 -10.61
CA GLU A 187 -15.58 3.53 -11.07
C GLU A 187 -16.54 3.22 -9.91
N ALA A 188 -16.02 2.77 -8.77
CA ALA A 188 -16.81 2.57 -7.54
C ALA A 188 -17.52 3.87 -7.14
N ASP A 189 -16.79 4.98 -7.09
CA ASP A 189 -17.33 6.29 -6.75
C ASP A 189 -18.38 6.76 -7.76
N ARG A 190 -18.17 6.49 -9.06
CA ARG A 190 -19.15 6.79 -10.10
C ARG A 190 -20.44 6.01 -9.89
N LEU A 191 -20.35 4.71 -9.65
CA LEU A 191 -21.50 3.85 -9.39
C LEU A 191 -22.26 4.28 -8.12
N ASP A 192 -21.54 4.64 -7.07
CA ASP A 192 -22.17 5.10 -5.83
C ASP A 192 -22.92 6.42 -6.01
N LYS A 193 -22.41 7.34 -6.82
CA LYS A 193 -23.14 8.57 -7.17
C LYS A 193 -24.40 8.27 -7.98
N LEU A 194 -24.34 7.35 -8.93
CA LEU A 194 -25.48 6.99 -9.78
C LEU A 194 -26.59 6.28 -9.01
N GLU A 195 -26.23 5.45 -8.05
CA GLU A 195 -27.20 4.67 -7.29
C GLU A 195 -27.73 5.37 -6.03
N ALA A 196 -27.07 6.45 -5.58
CA ALA A 196 -27.49 7.19 -4.41
C ALA A 196 -28.99 7.59 -4.42
N PRO A 197 -29.57 8.10 -5.52
CA PRO A 197 -31.00 8.43 -5.56
C PRO A 197 -31.91 7.23 -5.38
N ALA A 198 -31.60 6.12 -6.07
CA ALA A 198 -32.40 4.89 -6.00
C ALA A 198 -32.32 4.25 -4.61
N ARG A 199 -31.13 4.24 -3.99
CA ARG A 199 -30.92 3.77 -2.62
C ARG A 199 -31.70 4.61 -1.61
N GLU A 200 -31.71 5.93 -1.78
CA GLU A 200 -32.46 6.84 -0.92
C GLU A 200 -33.97 6.64 -1.06
N LEU A 201 -34.49 6.49 -2.28
CA LEU A 201 -35.90 6.19 -2.50
C LEU A 201 -36.30 4.85 -1.86
N ALA A 202 -35.46 3.81 -2.01
CA ALA A 202 -35.69 2.52 -1.37
C ALA A 202 -35.70 2.61 0.16
N ARG A 203 -34.79 3.42 0.72
CA ARG A 203 -34.72 3.69 2.17
C ARG A 203 -36.00 4.38 2.66
N GLN A 204 -36.48 5.40 1.96
CA GLN A 204 -37.72 6.11 2.31
C GLN A 204 -38.93 5.19 2.24
N LYS A 205 -39.05 4.37 1.19
CA LYS A 205 -40.13 3.39 1.05
C LYS A 205 -40.13 2.39 2.21
N LYS A 206 -38.95 1.84 2.55
CA LYS A 206 -38.81 0.92 3.69
C LYS A 206 -39.27 1.57 5.00
N GLN A 207 -38.87 2.82 5.26
CA GLN A 207 -39.30 3.54 6.46
C GLN A 207 -40.80 3.81 6.49
N ALA A 208 -41.41 4.16 5.36
CA ALA A 208 -42.85 4.37 5.27
C ALA A 208 -43.63 3.06 5.51
N ASP A 209 -43.14 1.94 4.99
CA ASP A 209 -43.74 0.62 5.19
C ASP A 209 -43.61 0.16 6.65
N GLU A 210 -42.43 0.34 7.27
CA GLU A 210 -42.21 0.05 8.70
C GLU A 210 -43.08 0.93 9.61
N ALA A 211 -43.21 2.22 9.31
CA ALA A 211 -44.07 3.14 10.06
C ALA A 211 -45.55 2.76 9.95
N ARG A 212 -46.01 2.35 8.76
CA ARG A 212 -47.39 1.86 8.55
C ARG A 212 -47.65 0.60 9.36
N ALA A 213 -46.73 -0.37 9.32
CA ALA A 213 -46.84 -1.61 10.09
C ALA A 213 -46.90 -1.32 11.61
N ALA A 214 -46.07 -0.41 12.11
CA ALA A 214 -46.10 0.01 13.51
C ALA A 214 -47.43 0.68 13.90
N GLN A 215 -47.96 1.54 13.02
CA GLN A 215 -49.26 2.20 13.25
C GLN A 215 -50.42 1.20 13.26
N GLU A 216 -50.42 0.22 12.35
CA GLU A 216 -51.43 -0.84 12.33
C GLU A 216 -51.39 -1.72 13.58
N ALA A 217 -50.18 -2.08 14.03
CA ALA A 217 -49.98 -2.80 15.29
C ALA A 217 -50.52 -1.99 16.48
N ALA A 218 -50.16 -0.70 16.58
CA ALA A 218 -50.66 0.18 17.64
C ALA A 218 -52.18 0.34 17.59
N ARG A 219 -52.76 0.48 16.39
CA ARG A 219 -54.21 0.57 16.19
C ARG A 219 -54.91 -0.68 16.69
N SER A 220 -54.38 -1.87 16.43
CA SER A 220 -54.97 -3.14 16.89
C SER A 220 -55.05 -3.25 18.43
N ILE A 221 -54.07 -2.67 19.14
CA ILE A 221 -54.00 -2.66 20.61
C ILE A 221 -54.88 -1.57 21.21
N ASN A 222 -54.82 -0.36 20.64
CA ASN A 222 -55.43 0.82 21.25
C ASN A 222 -56.92 0.95 20.94
N LYS A 223 -57.36 0.53 19.74
CA LYS A 223 -58.77 0.63 19.32
C LYS A 223 -59.75 -0.03 20.29
N PRO A 224 -59.54 -1.26 20.82
CA PRO A 224 -60.46 -1.86 21.79
C PRO A 224 -60.40 -1.25 23.20
N LYS A 225 -59.28 -0.59 23.56
CA LYS A 225 -59.07 0.00 24.90
C LYS A 225 -59.54 1.45 25.01
N PHE A 226 -59.83 2.10 23.88
CA PHE A 226 -60.22 3.49 23.85
C PHE A 226 -61.70 3.65 24.24
N HIS A 227 -61.94 4.39 25.32
CA HIS A 227 -63.27 4.81 25.76
C HIS A 227 -63.24 6.34 25.90
N PRO A 228 -64.15 7.08 25.23
CA PRO A 228 -64.18 8.55 25.27
C PRO A 228 -64.41 9.14 26.66
#